data_AF-A0AAU5I226-F1
#
_entry.id   AF-A0AAU5I226-F1
#
_cell.length_a   1.000
_cell.length_b   1.000
_cell.length_c   1.000
_cell.angle_alpha   90.00
_cell.angle_beta   90.00
_cell.angle_gamma   90.00
#
_symmetry.space_group_name_H-M   'P 1'
#
loop_
_entity.id
_entity.type
_entity.pdbx_description
1 polymer ?
#
loop_
_entity_poly.entity_id
_entity_poly.type
_entity_poly.pdbx_seq_one_letter_code
_entity_poly.pdbx_strand_id
1 'polypeptide(L)'
;MLLRPSTTCDEATRYLAVLTDQGLTAVQNAVPHLLHGGEEDASVRSEKIQTLRHTVYQYDQWTLTATTELSEVFADRSIPARMRGERYSNIVYGDFTARRQAQLLNLELQELRTYFLELANKLRQLQEEHKHHRGRTVVLDTNDLLHFSRYDKIPWTNLYGKGAVVVIPHVVVDEIDKKSYATSDTIRKRARGVFALLEQTLAEQYDGHAVAGGARVEVLLDEPGHVRLPNNDDEIVARACQLKQAIAPTPVTVLTGDNGMRARALAWGLEAGKLPEKYRIERIGAQEKTEYLAAITASAEPGGVS
;
A
#
# COMPACT_ATOMS: atom_id res chain seq x y z
N MET A 1 4.43 2.02 -4.86
CA MET A 1 5.14 0.72 -4.74
C MET A 1 4.10 -0.34 -4.48
N LEU A 2 3.95 -1.32 -5.37
CA LEU A 2 2.95 -2.39 -5.24
C LEU A 2 3.64 -3.74 -5.03
N LEU A 3 3.25 -4.45 -3.96
CA LEU A 3 3.66 -5.83 -3.70
C LEU A 3 2.73 -6.81 -4.41
N ARG A 4 3.21 -8.02 -4.67
CA ARG A 4 2.33 -9.11 -5.14
C ARG A 4 1.28 -9.45 -4.08
N PRO A 5 0.06 -9.84 -4.46
CA PRO A 5 -1.05 -10.05 -3.51
C PRO A 5 -0.76 -11.02 -2.35
N SER A 6 0.16 -11.98 -2.55
CA SER A 6 0.58 -12.96 -1.54
C SER A 6 1.69 -12.49 -0.61
N THR A 7 2.29 -11.32 -0.87
CA THR A 7 3.52 -10.88 -0.21
C THR A 7 3.24 -9.75 0.78
N THR A 8 3.66 -9.94 2.02
CA THR A 8 3.52 -8.95 3.09
C THR A 8 4.68 -7.94 3.12
N CYS A 9 4.48 -6.80 3.78
CA CYS A 9 5.55 -5.82 3.97
C CYS A 9 6.73 -6.38 4.77
N ASP A 10 6.46 -7.23 5.76
CA ASP A 10 7.50 -7.93 6.54
C ASP A 10 8.34 -8.88 5.69
N GLU A 11 7.70 -9.69 4.85
CA GLU A 11 8.40 -10.60 3.93
C GLU A 11 9.23 -9.83 2.92
N ALA A 12 8.65 -8.79 2.30
CA ALA A 12 9.35 -7.94 1.35
C ALA A 12 10.55 -7.22 2.01
N THR A 13 10.39 -6.70 3.21
CA THR A 13 11.47 -6.05 3.98
C THR A 13 12.59 -7.04 4.33
N ARG A 14 12.23 -8.26 4.76
CA ARG A 14 13.20 -9.32 5.05
C ARG A 14 13.96 -9.74 3.81
N TYR A 15 13.26 -9.89 2.68
CA TYR A 15 13.86 -10.21 1.41
C TYR A 15 14.85 -9.12 0.96
N LEU A 16 14.47 -7.84 1.02
CA LEU A 16 15.37 -6.74 0.69
C LEU A 16 16.62 -6.72 1.56
N ALA A 17 16.50 -7.03 2.86
CA ALA A 17 17.65 -7.14 3.75
C ALA A 17 18.59 -8.29 3.35
N VAL A 18 18.06 -9.47 2.99
CA VAL A 18 18.87 -10.58 2.48
C VAL A 18 19.57 -10.20 1.17
N LEU A 19 18.85 -9.53 0.27
CA LEU A 19 19.37 -9.07 -1.02
C LEU A 19 20.56 -8.09 -0.83
N THR A 20 20.49 -7.19 0.15
CA THR A 20 21.56 -6.23 0.45
C THR A 20 22.72 -6.84 1.24
N ASP A 21 22.42 -7.60 2.28
CA ASP A 21 23.40 -8.03 3.28
C ASP A 21 24.21 -9.24 2.81
N GLN A 22 23.60 -10.12 2.01
CA GLN A 22 24.26 -11.30 1.48
C GLN A 22 24.70 -11.06 0.04
N GLY A 23 23.76 -10.86 -0.87
CA GLY A 23 24.03 -10.79 -2.31
C GLY A 23 24.90 -9.60 -2.69
N LEU A 24 24.39 -8.39 -2.46
CA LEU A 24 25.07 -7.15 -2.87
C LEU A 24 26.42 -6.97 -2.15
N THR A 25 26.47 -7.26 -0.86
CA THR A 25 27.70 -7.13 -0.07
C THR A 25 28.77 -8.15 -0.49
N ALA A 26 28.39 -9.37 -0.88
CA ALA A 26 29.35 -10.35 -1.41
C ALA A 26 29.99 -9.86 -2.72
N VAL A 27 29.19 -9.35 -3.67
CA VAL A 27 29.71 -8.80 -4.94
C VAL A 27 30.60 -7.59 -4.67
N GLN A 28 30.20 -6.71 -3.75
CA GLN A 28 30.97 -5.51 -3.42
C GLN A 28 32.33 -5.83 -2.81
N ASN A 29 32.39 -6.81 -1.90
CA ASN A 29 33.65 -7.25 -1.28
C ASN A 29 34.59 -7.94 -2.28
N ALA A 30 34.07 -8.46 -3.39
CA ALA A 30 34.85 -9.07 -4.45
C ALA A 30 35.44 -8.05 -5.45
N VAL A 31 35.11 -6.76 -5.37
CA VAL A 31 35.64 -5.75 -6.31
C VAL A 31 37.09 -5.42 -5.95
N PRO A 32 38.08 -5.63 -6.86
CA PRO A 32 39.48 -5.38 -6.54
C PRO A 32 39.80 -3.88 -6.42
N HIS A 33 40.65 -3.54 -5.46
CA HIS A 33 41.20 -2.19 -5.32
C HIS A 33 42.32 -1.95 -6.34
N LEU A 34 42.05 -1.07 -7.30
CA LEU A 34 42.99 -0.64 -8.33
C LEU A 34 43.57 0.74 -7.95
N LEU A 35 44.78 0.77 -7.42
CA LEU A 35 45.46 2.00 -6.95
C LEU A 35 45.93 2.89 -8.12
N HIS A 36 46.12 4.19 -7.85
CA HIS A 36 46.77 5.10 -8.81
C HIS A 36 48.29 4.97 -8.71
N GLY A 37 48.94 4.71 -9.85
CA GLY A 37 50.32 5.14 -10.11
C GLY A 37 51.46 4.44 -9.35
N GLY A 38 51.22 3.30 -8.70
CA GLY A 38 52.31 2.48 -8.15
C GLY A 38 52.94 1.57 -9.21
N GLU A 39 54.23 1.28 -9.08
CA GLU A 39 54.94 0.18 -9.75
C GLU A 39 54.36 -1.17 -9.29
N GLU A 40 53.09 -1.44 -9.58
CA GLU A 40 52.52 -2.78 -9.43
C GLU A 40 53.13 -3.66 -10.52
N ASP A 41 53.80 -4.71 -10.07
CA ASP A 41 54.33 -5.78 -10.90
C ASP A 41 53.27 -6.24 -11.93
N ALA A 42 53.72 -6.50 -13.16
CA ALA A 42 52.85 -6.90 -14.26
C ALA A 42 52.00 -8.12 -13.89
N SER A 43 52.56 -9.05 -13.11
CA SER A 43 51.85 -10.24 -12.59
C SER A 43 50.67 -9.85 -11.69
N VAL A 44 50.88 -8.95 -10.73
CA VAL A 44 49.86 -8.47 -9.79
C VAL A 44 48.74 -7.74 -10.53
N ARG A 45 49.09 -6.95 -11.54
CA ARG A 45 48.12 -6.25 -12.38
C ARG A 45 47.25 -7.21 -13.18
N SER A 46 47.85 -8.25 -13.76
CA SER A 46 47.11 -9.28 -14.50
C SER A 46 46.15 -10.06 -13.60
N GLU A 47 46.56 -10.41 -12.39
CA GLU A 47 45.71 -11.07 -11.39
C GLU A 47 44.51 -10.19 -11.02
N LYS A 48 44.73 -8.92 -10.69
CA LYS A 48 43.62 -7.98 -10.38
C LYS A 48 42.63 -7.81 -11.54
N ILE A 49 43.10 -7.82 -12.78
CA ILE A 49 42.22 -7.77 -13.97
C ILE A 49 41.40 -9.05 -14.09
N GLN A 50 41.98 -10.22 -13.82
CA GLN A 50 41.24 -11.49 -13.80
C GLN A 50 40.19 -11.52 -12.70
N THR A 51 40.56 -11.06 -11.49
CA THR A 51 39.62 -10.90 -10.37
C THR A 51 38.45 -10.00 -10.76
N LEU A 52 38.72 -8.84 -11.38
CA LEU A 52 37.65 -7.95 -11.82
C LEU A 52 36.69 -8.63 -12.81
N ARG A 53 37.21 -9.38 -13.79
CA ARG A 53 36.37 -10.13 -14.74
C ARG A 53 35.48 -11.15 -14.02
N HIS A 54 36.04 -11.85 -13.04
CA HIS A 54 35.28 -12.78 -12.22
C HIS A 54 34.18 -12.06 -11.41
N THR A 55 34.49 -10.92 -10.81
CA THR A 55 33.51 -10.10 -10.06
C THR A 55 32.40 -9.57 -10.96
N VAL A 56 32.71 -9.15 -12.18
CA VAL A 56 31.69 -8.73 -13.16
C VAL A 56 30.77 -9.89 -13.54
N TYR A 57 31.31 -11.11 -13.69
CA TYR A 57 30.50 -12.30 -13.91
C TYR A 57 29.60 -12.62 -12.70
N GLN A 58 30.13 -12.52 -11.48
CA GLN A 58 29.33 -12.69 -10.25
C GLN A 58 28.21 -11.64 -10.17
N TYR A 59 28.49 -10.39 -10.52
CA TYR A 59 27.51 -9.32 -10.61
C TYR A 59 26.40 -9.64 -11.64
N ASP A 60 26.75 -10.12 -12.83
CA ASP A 60 25.76 -10.55 -13.83
C ASP A 60 24.84 -11.66 -13.32
N GLN A 61 25.41 -12.71 -12.73
CA GLN A 61 24.62 -13.82 -12.17
C GLN A 61 23.73 -13.39 -11.00
N TRP A 62 24.27 -12.54 -10.11
CA TRP A 62 23.50 -11.99 -9.00
C TRP A 62 22.34 -11.13 -9.49
N THR A 63 22.56 -10.22 -10.45
CA THR A 63 21.48 -9.37 -10.97
C THR A 63 20.38 -10.18 -11.64
N LEU A 64 20.71 -11.26 -12.37
CA LEU A 64 19.73 -12.15 -12.99
C LEU A 64 18.82 -12.82 -11.94
N THR A 65 19.44 -13.36 -10.89
CA THR A 65 18.73 -14.02 -9.79
C THR A 65 17.85 -13.01 -9.04
N ALA A 66 18.44 -11.88 -8.64
CA ALA A 66 17.74 -10.80 -7.95
C ALA A 66 16.57 -10.24 -8.75
N THR A 67 16.67 -10.07 -10.07
CA THR A 67 15.56 -9.64 -10.93
C THR A 67 14.38 -10.59 -10.86
N THR A 68 14.65 -11.89 -10.88
CA THR A 68 13.61 -12.94 -10.84
C THR A 68 12.90 -12.90 -9.50
N GLU A 69 13.66 -12.97 -8.41
CA GLU A 69 13.14 -12.93 -7.05
C GLU A 69 12.39 -11.61 -6.73
N LEU A 70 12.92 -10.46 -7.17
CA LEU A 70 12.21 -9.17 -7.05
C LEU A 70 10.87 -9.16 -7.80
N SER A 71 10.74 -9.88 -8.91
CA SER A 71 9.48 -9.95 -9.68
C SER A 71 8.41 -10.83 -9.02
N GLU A 72 8.83 -11.73 -8.13
CA GLU A 72 7.96 -12.55 -7.28
C GLU A 72 7.47 -11.79 -6.05
N VAL A 73 8.26 -10.83 -5.56
CA VAL A 73 7.92 -9.97 -4.41
C VAL A 73 7.11 -8.74 -4.84
N PHE A 74 7.55 -8.05 -5.89
CA PHE A 74 6.98 -6.78 -6.33
C PHE A 74 6.13 -6.93 -7.60
N ALA A 75 4.95 -6.30 -7.60
CA ALA A 75 4.12 -6.16 -8.79
C ALA A 75 4.58 -4.98 -9.67
N ASP A 76 5.18 -3.96 -9.05
CA ASP A 76 5.77 -2.83 -9.76
C ASP A 76 7.01 -3.27 -10.55
N ARG A 77 6.89 -3.30 -11.88
CA ARG A 77 7.94 -3.78 -12.79
C ARG A 77 9.16 -2.86 -12.85
N SER A 78 9.06 -1.61 -12.40
CA SER A 78 10.20 -0.69 -12.39
C SER A 78 11.30 -1.14 -11.42
N ILE A 79 10.92 -1.82 -10.33
CA ILE A 79 11.82 -2.32 -9.29
C ILE A 79 12.76 -3.42 -9.84
N PRO A 80 12.28 -4.54 -10.39
CA PRO A 80 13.16 -5.56 -10.98
C PRO A 80 13.86 -5.05 -12.25
N ALA A 81 13.25 -4.14 -13.03
CA ALA A 81 13.87 -3.58 -14.23
C ALA A 81 15.11 -2.73 -13.92
N ARG A 82 15.19 -2.12 -12.73
CA ARG A 82 16.35 -1.33 -12.28
C ARG A 82 17.65 -2.14 -12.27
N MET A 83 17.57 -3.46 -12.07
CA MET A 83 18.72 -4.37 -11.95
C MET A 83 19.49 -4.55 -13.26
N ARG A 84 18.79 -4.57 -14.39
CA ARG A 84 19.38 -4.87 -15.71
C ARG A 84 19.09 -3.78 -16.74
N GLY A 85 19.21 -2.52 -16.28
CA GLY A 85 19.08 -1.32 -17.11
C GLY A 85 20.38 -0.91 -17.82
N GLU A 86 20.44 0.36 -18.25
CA GLU A 86 21.58 0.90 -19.00
C GLU A 86 22.92 0.80 -18.24
N ARG A 87 22.92 1.09 -16.94
CA ARG A 87 24.13 1.01 -16.09
C ARG A 87 24.69 -0.41 -16.03
N TYR A 88 23.82 -1.39 -15.86
CA TYR A 88 24.17 -2.81 -15.94
C TYR A 88 24.82 -3.15 -17.29
N SER A 89 24.21 -2.73 -18.40
CA SER A 89 24.74 -3.00 -19.75
C SER A 89 26.13 -2.41 -19.95
N ASN A 90 26.35 -1.19 -19.46
CA ASN A 90 27.65 -0.54 -19.50
C ASN A 90 28.70 -1.29 -18.66
N ILE A 91 28.34 -1.79 -17.48
CA ILE A 91 29.29 -2.51 -16.62
C ILE A 91 29.67 -3.88 -17.21
N VAL A 92 28.70 -4.65 -17.73
CA VAL A 92 28.91 -6.03 -18.16
C VAL A 92 29.42 -6.13 -19.59
N TYR A 93 28.90 -5.30 -20.50
CA TYR A 93 29.22 -5.37 -21.93
C TYR A 93 30.05 -4.17 -22.43
N GLY A 94 30.26 -3.15 -21.59
CA GLY A 94 31.01 -1.97 -21.99
C GLY A 94 32.51 -2.24 -22.14
N ASP A 95 33.10 -1.63 -23.16
CA ASP A 95 34.55 -1.67 -23.38
C ASP A 95 35.23 -0.55 -22.58
N PHE A 96 35.61 -0.87 -21.35
CA PHE A 96 36.23 0.06 -20.43
C PHE A 96 37.57 -0.47 -19.91
N THR A 97 38.46 0.45 -19.55
CA THR A 97 39.63 0.09 -18.73
C THR A 97 39.17 -0.58 -17.43
N ALA A 98 39.94 -1.55 -16.92
CA ALA A 98 39.62 -2.25 -15.67
C ALA A 98 39.34 -1.27 -14.51
N ARG A 99 40.10 -0.18 -14.43
CA ARG A 99 39.88 0.90 -13.44
C ARG A 99 38.50 1.53 -13.57
N ARG A 100 38.11 1.93 -14.79
CA ARG A 100 36.82 2.56 -15.04
C ARG A 100 35.67 1.59 -14.78
N GLN A 101 35.82 0.34 -15.18
CA GLN A 101 34.81 -0.71 -14.94
C GLN A 101 34.62 -0.96 -13.43
N ALA A 102 35.70 -1.05 -12.65
CA ALA A 102 35.62 -1.18 -11.20
C ALA A 102 34.96 0.04 -10.52
N GLN A 103 35.21 1.26 -11.02
CA GLN A 103 34.53 2.48 -10.53
C GLN A 103 33.03 2.47 -10.82
N LEU A 104 32.65 2.11 -12.05
CA LEU A 104 31.23 2.02 -12.44
C LEU A 104 30.50 0.96 -11.63
N LEU A 105 31.12 -0.21 -11.44
CA LEU A 105 30.56 -1.29 -10.63
C LEU A 105 30.37 -0.85 -9.17
N ASN A 106 31.37 -0.24 -8.53
CA ASN A 106 31.24 0.24 -7.15
C ASN A 106 30.13 1.28 -7.00
N LEU A 107 30.03 2.23 -7.93
CA LEU A 107 28.99 3.26 -7.91
C LEU A 107 27.60 2.62 -8.02
N GLU A 108 27.41 1.71 -8.96
CA GLU A 108 26.13 1.02 -9.14
C GLU A 108 25.76 0.19 -7.90
N LEU A 109 26.70 -0.54 -7.30
CA LEU A 109 26.44 -1.29 -6.07
C LEU A 109 26.05 -0.38 -4.90
N GLN A 110 26.68 0.79 -4.76
CA GLN A 110 26.31 1.78 -3.75
C GLN A 110 24.90 2.33 -3.99
N GLU A 111 24.57 2.69 -5.23
CA GLU A 111 23.24 3.22 -5.57
C GLU A 111 22.14 2.16 -5.42
N LEU A 112 22.40 0.90 -5.81
CA LEU A 112 21.47 -0.20 -5.57
C LEU A 112 21.25 -0.45 -4.07
N ARG A 113 22.30 -0.38 -3.25
CA ARG A 113 22.19 -0.51 -1.79
C ARG A 113 21.29 0.60 -1.23
N THR A 114 21.55 1.85 -1.57
CA THR A 114 20.73 2.98 -1.12
C THR A 114 19.28 2.82 -1.56
N TYR A 115 19.05 2.45 -2.82
CA TYR A 115 17.72 2.21 -3.36
C TYR A 115 16.94 1.14 -2.60
N PHE A 116 17.55 -0.01 -2.31
CA PHE A 116 16.89 -1.08 -1.56
C PHE A 116 16.65 -0.73 -0.09
N LEU A 117 17.56 0.02 0.54
CA LEU A 117 17.35 0.52 1.90
C LEU A 117 16.19 1.51 1.96
N GLU A 118 16.07 2.42 1.00
CA GLU A 118 14.94 3.33 0.89
C GLU A 118 13.62 2.59 0.65
N LEU A 119 13.64 1.56 -0.19
CA LEU A 119 12.47 0.72 -0.47
C LEU A 119 12.02 -0.03 0.79
N ALA A 120 12.96 -0.61 1.54
CA ALA A 120 12.68 -1.28 2.81
C ALA A 120 12.15 -0.29 3.86
N ASN A 121 12.70 0.93 3.92
CA ASN A 121 12.22 1.96 4.85
C ASN A 121 10.80 2.41 4.51
N LYS A 122 10.44 2.55 3.22
CA LYS A 122 9.07 2.84 2.79
C LYS A 122 8.09 1.76 3.23
N LEU A 123 8.47 0.48 3.11
CA LEU A 123 7.65 -0.64 3.58
C LEU A 123 7.45 -0.57 5.10
N ARG A 124 8.51 -0.34 5.87
CA ARG A 124 8.42 -0.20 7.34
C ARG A 124 7.57 1.00 7.75
N GLN A 125 7.70 2.12 7.05
CA GLN A 125 6.88 3.31 7.29
C GLN A 125 5.40 2.99 7.09
N LEU A 126 5.04 2.32 5.99
CA LEU A 126 3.67 1.89 5.73
C LEU A 126 3.13 0.98 6.85
N GLN A 127 3.95 0.07 7.39
CA GLN A 127 3.54 -0.76 8.54
C GLN A 127 3.33 0.06 9.81
N GLU A 128 4.23 1.01 10.08
CA GLU A 128 4.16 1.88 11.26
C GLU A 128 2.92 2.79 11.22
N GLU A 129 2.56 3.31 10.04
CA GLU A 129 1.36 4.13 9.80
C GLU A 129 0.07 3.37 10.09
N HIS A 130 0.08 2.03 9.98
CA HIS A 130 -1.09 1.17 10.22
C HIS A 130 -0.96 0.28 11.47
N LYS A 131 -0.05 0.60 12.41
CA LYS A 131 0.17 -0.21 13.63
C LYS A 131 -1.03 -0.28 14.58
N HIS A 132 -2.00 0.62 14.45
CA HIS A 132 -3.23 0.64 15.27
C HIS A 132 -4.19 -0.50 14.91
N HIS A 133 -4.01 -1.17 13.77
CA HIS A 133 -4.79 -2.33 13.35
C HIS A 133 -4.43 -3.59 14.14
N ARG A 134 -5.03 -3.75 15.32
CA ARG A 134 -4.81 -4.91 16.22
C ARG A 134 -5.90 -5.97 16.16
N GLY A 135 -7.00 -5.69 15.45
CA GLY A 135 -8.14 -6.59 15.29
C GLY A 135 -8.63 -6.60 13.84
N ARG A 136 -9.69 -7.36 13.57
CA ARG A 136 -10.22 -7.49 12.21
C ARG A 136 -10.52 -6.12 11.60
N THR A 137 -10.00 -5.89 10.41
CA THR A 137 -10.18 -4.64 9.67
C THR A 137 -11.23 -4.85 8.59
N VAL A 138 -12.20 -3.96 8.52
CA VAL A 138 -13.28 -4.01 7.52
C VAL A 138 -13.21 -2.78 6.63
N VAL A 139 -13.16 -2.98 5.32
CA VAL A 139 -13.13 -1.89 4.33
C VAL A 139 -14.53 -1.72 3.76
N LEU A 140 -15.08 -0.51 3.85
CA LEU A 140 -16.42 -0.19 3.36
C LEU A 140 -16.37 0.34 1.93
N ASP A 141 -17.38 -0.01 1.14
CA ASP A 141 -17.65 0.63 -0.15
C ASP A 141 -18.67 1.78 -0.02
N THR A 142 -18.90 2.49 -1.12
CA THR A 142 -19.88 3.58 -1.16
C THR A 142 -21.32 3.10 -0.97
N ASN A 143 -21.63 1.87 -1.37
CA ASN A 143 -22.98 1.33 -1.24
C ASN A 143 -23.30 0.99 0.22
N ASP A 144 -22.34 0.45 0.96
CA ASP A 144 -22.43 0.18 2.39
C ASP A 144 -22.79 1.46 3.14
N LEU A 145 -22.13 2.57 2.81
CA LEU A 145 -22.39 3.87 3.42
C LEU A 145 -23.77 4.48 3.08
N LEU A 146 -24.35 4.15 1.91
CA LEU A 146 -25.61 4.76 1.45
C LEU A 146 -26.86 3.92 1.69
N HIS A 147 -26.72 2.60 1.74
CA HIS A 147 -27.83 1.66 1.84
C HIS A 147 -27.97 1.03 3.24
N PHE A 148 -26.95 1.13 4.08
CA PHE A 148 -26.99 0.66 5.46
C PHE A 148 -26.95 1.81 6.47
N SER A 149 -27.24 1.48 7.74
CA SER A 149 -27.13 2.40 8.86
C SER A 149 -25.77 3.09 8.86
N ARG A 150 -25.74 4.36 9.31
CA ARG A 150 -24.48 5.09 9.47
C ARG A 150 -23.45 4.26 10.24
N TYR A 151 -22.19 4.34 9.82
CA TYR A 151 -21.12 3.54 10.40
C TYR A 151 -20.90 3.83 11.88
N ASP A 152 -21.20 5.03 12.39
CA ASP A 152 -21.14 5.34 13.83
C ASP A 152 -22.25 4.70 14.67
N LYS A 153 -23.23 4.04 14.04
CA LYS A 153 -24.34 3.35 14.73
C LYS A 153 -24.24 1.84 14.64
N ILE A 154 -23.35 1.31 13.80
CA ILE A 154 -23.14 -0.13 13.68
C ILE A 154 -22.20 -0.58 14.80
N PRO A 155 -22.56 -1.60 15.60
CA PRO A 155 -21.72 -2.09 16.68
C PRO A 155 -20.60 -3.00 16.13
N TRP A 156 -19.62 -2.42 15.44
CA TRP A 156 -18.54 -3.15 14.73
C TRP A 156 -17.79 -4.13 15.64
N THR A 157 -17.51 -3.72 16.88
CA THR A 157 -16.85 -4.54 17.90
C THR A 157 -17.63 -5.83 18.21
N ASN A 158 -18.97 -5.79 18.15
CA ASN A 158 -19.81 -6.96 18.38
C ASN A 158 -19.88 -7.87 17.14
N LEU A 159 -19.75 -7.30 15.94
CA LEU A 159 -19.82 -8.04 14.68
C LEU A 159 -18.49 -8.69 14.30
N TYR A 160 -17.38 -8.00 14.54
CA TYR A 160 -16.05 -8.37 14.04
C TYR A 160 -15.01 -8.53 15.15
N GLY A 161 -15.43 -8.42 16.42
CA GLY A 161 -14.59 -8.65 17.59
C GLY A 161 -13.96 -7.37 18.16
N LYS A 162 -13.37 -7.52 19.36
CA LYS A 162 -12.68 -6.41 20.03
C LYS A 162 -11.52 -5.90 19.18
N GLY A 163 -11.41 -4.57 19.08
CA GLY A 163 -10.36 -3.93 18.28
C GLY A 163 -10.63 -3.89 16.78
N ALA A 164 -11.87 -4.14 16.34
CA ALA A 164 -12.26 -3.96 14.95
C ALA A 164 -12.00 -2.50 14.49
N VAL A 165 -11.46 -2.37 13.28
CA VAL A 165 -11.21 -1.07 12.63
C VAL A 165 -12.03 -1.01 11.35
N VAL A 166 -12.80 0.07 11.21
CA VAL A 166 -13.56 0.37 10.00
C VAL A 166 -12.71 1.28 9.13
N VAL A 167 -12.48 0.89 7.89
CA VAL A 167 -11.66 1.64 6.95
C VAL A 167 -12.53 2.12 5.81
N ILE A 168 -12.40 3.40 5.48
CA ILE A 168 -13.11 4.06 4.40
C ILE A 168 -12.06 4.59 3.42
N PRO A 169 -11.89 3.97 2.24
CA PRO A 169 -10.94 4.45 1.24
C PRO A 169 -11.22 5.88 0.81
N HIS A 170 -10.18 6.68 0.54
CA HIS A 170 -10.35 8.06 0.09
C HIS A 170 -11.23 8.20 -1.16
N VAL A 171 -11.14 7.25 -2.10
CA VAL A 171 -12.00 7.23 -3.30
C VAL A 171 -13.50 7.15 -2.97
N VAL A 172 -13.86 6.48 -1.86
CA VAL A 172 -15.26 6.40 -1.38
C VAL A 172 -15.74 7.75 -0.88
N VAL A 173 -14.88 8.53 -0.21
CA VAL A 173 -15.21 9.89 0.26
C VAL A 173 -15.59 10.77 -0.94
N ASP A 174 -14.81 10.74 -2.01
CA ASP A 174 -15.08 11.52 -3.23
C ASP A 174 -16.36 11.05 -3.95
N GLU A 175 -16.67 9.75 -3.91
CA GLU A 175 -17.93 9.25 -4.45
C GLU A 175 -19.14 9.72 -3.65
N ILE A 176 -19.03 9.73 -2.32
CA ILE A 176 -20.07 10.23 -1.42
C ILE A 176 -20.28 11.73 -1.64
N ASP A 177 -19.20 12.51 -1.75
CA ASP A 177 -19.27 13.95 -2.04
C ASP A 177 -20.00 14.22 -3.35
N LYS A 178 -19.62 13.57 -4.45
CA LYS A 178 -20.30 13.70 -5.75
C LYS A 178 -21.80 13.35 -5.66
N LYS A 179 -22.15 12.30 -4.92
CA LYS A 179 -23.56 11.89 -4.71
C LYS A 179 -24.32 12.88 -3.81
N SER A 180 -23.64 13.67 -2.99
CA SER A 180 -24.23 14.73 -2.15
C SER A 180 -24.79 15.92 -2.97
N TYR A 181 -24.32 16.06 -4.21
CA TYR A 181 -24.76 17.07 -5.19
C TYR A 181 -25.70 16.53 -6.28
N ALA A 182 -25.95 15.21 -6.33
CA ALA A 182 -26.78 14.58 -7.36
C ALA A 182 -28.28 14.96 -7.27
N THR A 183 -29.03 14.80 -8.36
CA THR A 183 -30.43 15.26 -8.48
C THR A 183 -31.46 14.43 -7.68
N SER A 184 -31.16 13.18 -7.32
CA SER A 184 -32.10 12.27 -6.64
C SER A 184 -32.27 12.59 -5.15
N ASP A 185 -33.48 12.97 -4.72
CA ASP A 185 -33.69 13.64 -3.41
C ASP A 185 -33.38 12.76 -2.18
N THR A 186 -33.63 11.45 -2.22
CA THR A 186 -33.42 10.55 -1.06
C THR A 186 -31.95 10.14 -0.88
N ILE A 187 -31.28 9.70 -1.93
CA ILE A 187 -29.86 9.32 -1.91
C ILE A 187 -28.99 10.55 -1.61
N ARG A 188 -29.35 11.71 -2.15
CA ARG A 188 -28.67 12.98 -1.89
C ARG A 188 -28.66 13.36 -0.42
N LYS A 189 -29.83 13.29 0.25
CA LYS A 189 -29.95 13.57 1.69
C LYS A 189 -29.08 12.63 2.53
N ARG A 190 -29.04 11.35 2.16
CA ARG A 190 -28.17 10.37 2.82
C ARG A 190 -26.69 10.67 2.60
N ALA A 191 -26.29 10.90 1.35
CA ALA A 191 -24.91 11.22 1.00
C ALA A 191 -24.41 12.44 1.77
N ARG A 192 -25.22 13.51 1.90
CA ARG A 192 -24.87 14.68 2.74
C ARG A 192 -24.68 14.34 4.21
N GLY A 193 -25.59 13.54 4.78
CA GLY A 193 -25.47 13.13 6.18
C GLY A 193 -24.25 12.25 6.45
N VAL A 194 -23.90 11.38 5.50
CA VAL A 194 -22.67 10.56 5.57
C VAL A 194 -21.43 11.44 5.37
N PHE A 195 -21.46 12.36 4.41
CA PHE A 195 -20.34 13.26 4.13
C PHE A 195 -19.99 14.12 5.34
N ALA A 196 -20.98 14.73 6.01
CA ALA A 196 -20.75 15.50 7.23
C ALA A 196 -20.10 14.66 8.34
N LEU A 197 -20.47 13.38 8.46
CA LEU A 197 -19.82 12.46 9.41
C LEU A 197 -18.40 12.09 8.98
N LEU A 198 -18.14 11.94 7.68
CA LEU A 198 -16.79 11.72 7.14
C LEU A 198 -15.89 12.95 7.37
N GLU A 199 -16.40 14.16 7.19
CA GLU A 199 -15.67 15.40 7.49
C GLU A 199 -15.28 15.47 8.97
N GLN A 200 -16.23 15.14 9.87
CA GLN A 200 -15.93 15.04 11.29
C GLN A 200 -14.86 13.97 11.57
N THR A 201 -15.00 12.79 10.97
CA THR A 201 -14.03 11.68 11.13
C THR A 201 -12.64 12.10 10.64
N LEU A 202 -12.54 12.79 9.52
CA LEU A 202 -11.28 13.32 8.98
C LEU A 202 -10.67 14.37 9.91
N ALA A 203 -11.48 15.27 10.47
CA ALA A 203 -11.01 16.30 11.38
C ALA A 203 -10.53 15.74 12.73
N GLU A 204 -11.16 14.65 13.20
CA GLU A 204 -10.83 13.98 14.46
C GLU A 204 -9.75 12.90 14.29
N GLN A 205 -9.39 12.54 13.06
CA GLN A 205 -8.40 11.51 12.77
C GLN A 205 -7.01 11.95 13.25
N TYR A 206 -6.50 11.29 14.28
CA TYR A 206 -5.17 11.48 14.83
C TYR A 206 -4.46 10.13 14.92
N ASP A 207 -3.16 10.08 14.58
CA ASP A 207 -2.41 8.81 14.51
C ASP A 207 -3.13 7.75 13.64
N GLY A 208 -3.61 8.19 12.47
CA GLY A 208 -4.21 7.33 11.45
C GLY A 208 -5.66 6.90 11.68
N HIS A 209 -6.32 7.25 12.79
CA HIS A 209 -7.72 6.90 13.01
C HIS A 209 -8.49 7.89 13.91
N ALA A 210 -9.82 7.81 13.87
CA ALA A 210 -10.75 8.45 14.78
C ALA A 210 -11.59 7.39 15.53
N VAL A 211 -12.45 7.83 16.45
CA VAL A 211 -13.40 6.96 17.16
C VAL A 211 -14.82 7.38 16.85
N ALA A 212 -15.59 6.54 16.17
CA ALA A 212 -17.00 6.77 15.89
C ALA A 212 -17.83 5.57 16.33
N GLY A 213 -18.89 5.81 17.12
CA GLY A 213 -19.78 4.73 17.59
C GLY A 213 -19.11 3.71 18.51
N GLY A 214 -18.00 4.07 19.16
CA GLY A 214 -17.20 3.15 19.98
C GLY A 214 -16.33 2.17 19.18
N ALA A 215 -16.23 2.34 17.87
CA ALA A 215 -15.28 1.64 17.00
C ALA A 215 -14.21 2.60 16.49
N ARG A 216 -13.03 2.06 16.15
CA ARG A 216 -12.02 2.82 15.42
C ARG A 216 -12.44 2.95 13.97
N VAL A 217 -12.37 4.16 13.44
CA VAL A 217 -12.65 4.45 12.04
C VAL A 217 -11.44 5.15 11.45
N GLU A 218 -10.98 4.68 10.30
CA GLU A 218 -9.91 5.28 9.54
C GLU A 218 -10.46 5.67 8.17
N VAL A 219 -10.21 6.91 7.77
CA VAL A 219 -10.25 7.29 6.36
C VAL A 219 -8.87 7.05 5.79
N LEU A 220 -8.75 6.02 4.94
CA LEU A 220 -7.49 5.61 4.34
C LEU A 220 -7.14 6.58 3.21
N LEU A 221 -6.24 7.52 3.54
CA LEU A 221 -5.80 8.58 2.64
C LEU A 221 -4.93 8.03 1.49
N ASP A 222 -4.91 8.79 0.40
CA ASP A 222 -3.99 8.53 -0.71
C ASP A 222 -2.64 9.19 -0.43
N GLU A 223 -1.56 8.45 -0.65
CA GLU A 223 -0.20 9.00 -0.55
C GLU A 223 0.03 10.09 -1.62
N PRO A 224 0.85 11.13 -1.32
CA PRO A 224 1.25 12.10 -2.34
C PRO A 224 1.86 11.41 -3.57
N GLY A 225 1.30 11.67 -4.75
CA GLY A 225 1.72 11.05 -6.01
C GLY A 225 1.04 9.71 -6.32
N HIS A 226 0.11 9.25 -5.48
CA HIS A 226 -0.75 8.12 -5.80
C HIS A 226 -1.60 8.42 -7.04
N VAL A 227 -1.61 7.48 -7.99
CA VAL A 227 -2.44 7.53 -9.19
C VAL A 227 -3.51 6.47 -9.05
N ARG A 228 -4.75 6.91 -8.84
CA ARG A 228 -5.89 6.01 -8.72
C ARG A 228 -6.14 5.22 -9.99
N LEU A 229 -6.63 4.01 -9.83
CA LEU A 229 -7.13 3.19 -10.92
C LEU A 229 -8.37 3.84 -11.56
N PRO A 230 -8.60 3.63 -12.87
CA PRO A 230 -9.73 4.24 -13.57
C PRO A 230 -11.11 3.82 -13.06
N ASN A 231 -11.18 2.64 -12.43
CA ASN A 231 -12.40 2.10 -11.85
C ASN A 231 -12.31 2.16 -10.32
N ASN A 232 -13.32 2.74 -9.67
CA ASN A 232 -13.31 2.95 -8.23
C ASN A 232 -13.43 1.64 -7.43
N ASP A 233 -14.12 0.60 -7.93
CA ASP A 233 -14.15 -0.71 -7.26
C ASP A 233 -12.75 -1.34 -7.27
N ASP A 234 -12.06 -1.28 -8.42
CA ASP A 234 -10.69 -1.78 -8.56
C ASP A 234 -9.74 -1.01 -7.63
N GLU A 235 -9.92 0.31 -7.53
CA GLU A 235 -9.17 1.16 -6.60
C GLU A 235 -9.40 0.75 -5.14
N ILE A 236 -10.66 0.60 -4.70
CA ILE A 236 -10.97 0.17 -3.32
C ILE A 236 -10.33 -1.18 -3.01
N VAL A 237 -10.42 -2.15 -3.93
CA VAL A 237 -9.81 -3.48 -3.77
C VAL A 237 -8.29 -3.37 -3.70
N ALA A 238 -7.67 -2.53 -4.54
CA ALA A 238 -6.23 -2.30 -4.51
C ALA A 238 -5.76 -1.68 -3.18
N ARG A 239 -6.47 -0.66 -2.68
CA ARG A 239 -6.19 -0.03 -1.37
C ARG A 239 -6.35 -1.04 -0.23
N ALA A 240 -7.40 -1.85 -0.25
CA ALA A 240 -7.61 -2.91 0.74
C ALA A 240 -6.49 -3.98 0.70
N CYS A 241 -6.00 -4.32 -0.49
CA CYS A 241 -4.87 -5.24 -0.66
C CYS A 241 -3.58 -4.66 -0.08
N GLN A 242 -3.25 -3.40 -0.39
CA GLN A 242 -2.07 -2.74 0.19
C GLN A 242 -2.16 -2.70 1.72
N LEU A 243 -3.33 -2.34 2.25
CA LEU A 243 -3.55 -2.34 3.70
C LEU A 243 -3.33 -3.73 4.29
N LYS A 244 -3.90 -4.79 3.70
CA LYS A 244 -3.66 -6.18 4.14
C LYS A 244 -2.17 -6.53 4.17
N GLN A 245 -1.41 -6.11 3.17
CA GLN A 245 0.02 -6.37 3.10
C GLN A 245 0.79 -5.62 4.19
N ALA A 246 0.34 -4.42 4.57
CA ALA A 246 0.93 -3.61 5.63
C ALA A 246 0.65 -4.16 7.03
N ILE A 247 -0.59 -4.62 7.28
CA ILE A 247 -1.04 -5.00 8.64
C ILE A 247 -1.01 -6.51 8.91
N ALA A 248 -0.46 -7.31 7.98
CA ALA A 248 -0.37 -8.75 8.15
C ALA A 248 0.28 -9.12 9.50
N PRO A 249 -0.21 -10.13 10.23
CA PRO A 249 -1.22 -11.12 9.83
C PRO A 249 -2.68 -10.71 10.12
N THR A 250 -2.96 -9.46 10.48
CA THR A 250 -4.32 -9.00 10.79
C THR A 250 -5.24 -9.14 9.56
N PRO A 251 -6.45 -9.74 9.70
CA PRO A 251 -7.34 -9.95 8.57
C PRO A 251 -7.99 -8.64 8.10
N VAL A 252 -8.05 -8.47 6.78
CA VAL A 252 -8.79 -7.40 6.10
C VAL A 252 -9.94 -8.01 5.31
N THR A 253 -11.16 -7.56 5.58
CA THR A 253 -12.37 -7.98 4.88
C THR A 253 -12.99 -6.80 4.13
N VAL A 254 -13.16 -6.91 2.82
CA VAL A 254 -13.94 -5.94 2.03
C VAL A 254 -15.42 -6.23 2.23
N LEU A 255 -16.17 -5.26 2.72
CA LEU A 255 -17.62 -5.35 2.80
C LEU A 255 -18.18 -4.73 1.52
N THR A 256 -19.09 -5.48 0.87
CA THR A 256 -19.80 -4.99 -0.31
C THR A 256 -21.03 -5.84 -0.60
N GLY A 257 -22.11 -5.17 -0.99
CA GLY A 257 -23.30 -5.81 -1.55
C GLY A 257 -23.11 -6.31 -2.99
N ASP A 258 -22.13 -5.74 -3.71
CA ASP A 258 -21.89 -5.98 -5.13
C ASP A 258 -21.18 -7.32 -5.37
N ASN A 259 -21.69 -8.11 -6.31
CA ASN A 259 -21.11 -9.42 -6.61
C ASN A 259 -19.81 -9.32 -7.43
N GLY A 260 -19.69 -8.32 -8.30
CA GLY A 260 -18.49 -8.07 -9.10
C GLY A 260 -17.33 -7.60 -8.23
N MET A 261 -17.56 -6.61 -7.36
CA MET A 261 -16.57 -6.15 -6.39
C MET A 261 -16.14 -7.28 -5.44
N ARG A 262 -17.09 -8.11 -4.97
CA ARG A 262 -16.76 -9.29 -4.16
C ARG A 262 -15.86 -10.28 -4.92
N ALA A 263 -16.16 -10.55 -6.19
CA ALA A 263 -15.34 -11.45 -7.01
C ALA A 263 -13.92 -10.90 -7.23
N ARG A 264 -13.79 -9.58 -7.44
CA ARG A 264 -12.48 -8.90 -7.57
C ARG A 264 -11.66 -9.00 -6.28
N ALA A 265 -12.27 -8.72 -5.13
CA ALA A 265 -11.59 -8.83 -3.84
C ALA A 265 -11.04 -10.24 -3.61
N LEU A 266 -11.84 -11.28 -3.87
CA LEU A 266 -11.41 -12.67 -3.76
C LEU A 266 -10.28 -13.02 -4.75
N ALA A 267 -10.34 -12.52 -5.99
CA ALA A 267 -9.30 -12.72 -6.98
C ALA A 267 -7.94 -12.10 -6.58
N TRP A 268 -7.98 -11.06 -5.74
CA TRP A 268 -6.79 -10.42 -5.16
C TRP A 268 -6.40 -11.02 -3.80
N GLY A 269 -7.00 -12.14 -3.40
CA GLY A 269 -6.71 -12.84 -2.16
C GLY A 269 -7.21 -12.13 -0.90
N LEU A 270 -8.13 -11.17 -1.01
CA LEU A 270 -8.79 -10.55 0.14
C LEU A 270 -9.95 -11.40 0.64
N GLU A 271 -10.30 -11.25 1.92
CA GLU A 271 -11.60 -11.71 2.40
C GLU A 271 -12.68 -10.73 1.93
N ALA A 272 -13.87 -11.24 1.62
CA ALA A 272 -14.98 -10.39 1.24
C ALA A 272 -16.29 -10.86 1.87
N GLY A 273 -17.09 -9.92 2.35
CA GLY A 273 -18.31 -10.16 3.11
C GLY A 273 -19.43 -9.18 2.78
N LYS A 274 -20.59 -9.39 3.40
CA LYS A 274 -21.73 -8.49 3.31
C LYS A 274 -22.05 -7.96 4.70
N LEU A 275 -22.45 -6.70 4.78
CA LEU A 275 -23.02 -6.17 6.02
C LEU A 275 -24.33 -6.91 6.34
N PRO A 276 -24.62 -7.25 7.62
CA PRO A 276 -25.87 -7.91 7.95
C PRO A 276 -27.12 -7.12 7.55
N GLU A 277 -28.10 -7.79 6.93
CA GLU A 277 -29.31 -7.18 6.36
C GLU A 277 -30.14 -6.38 7.38
N LYS A 278 -30.02 -6.70 8.68
CA LYS A 278 -30.70 -5.96 9.76
C LYS A 278 -30.28 -4.50 9.86
N TYR A 279 -29.14 -4.12 9.29
CA TYR A 279 -28.67 -2.73 9.24
C TYR A 279 -29.04 -2.04 7.93
N ARG A 280 -29.71 -2.72 7.00
CA ARG A 280 -30.10 -2.12 5.72
C ARG A 280 -31.28 -1.17 5.94
N ILE A 281 -31.16 0.07 5.46
CA ILE A 281 -32.16 1.13 5.70
C ILE A 281 -33.52 0.79 5.05
N GLU A 282 -33.55 -0.06 4.03
CA GLU A 282 -34.79 -0.43 3.32
C GLU A 282 -35.76 -1.33 4.14
N ARG A 283 -35.37 -1.77 5.34
CA ARG A 283 -36.23 -2.55 6.26
C ARG A 283 -36.68 -1.81 7.52
N ILE A 284 -36.25 -0.56 7.69
CA ILE A 284 -36.65 0.26 8.83
C ILE A 284 -38.11 0.68 8.58
N GLY A 285 -39.04 0.23 9.44
CA GLY A 285 -40.47 0.50 9.32
C GLY A 285 -40.76 2.01 9.22
N ALA A 286 -41.89 2.39 8.62
CA ALA A 286 -42.20 3.80 8.33
C ALA A 286 -42.07 4.75 9.54
N GLN A 287 -42.24 4.25 10.77
CA GLN A 287 -41.99 5.01 12.02
C GLN A 287 -40.50 5.27 12.29
N GLU A 288 -39.66 4.22 12.30
CA GLU A 288 -38.21 4.36 12.52
C GLU A 288 -37.52 5.13 11.37
N LYS A 289 -38.08 5.10 10.15
CA LYS A 289 -37.62 5.93 9.02
C LYS A 289 -37.77 7.42 9.32
N THR A 290 -38.81 7.80 10.06
CA THR A 290 -39.09 9.19 10.44
C THR A 290 -38.13 9.66 11.53
N GLU A 291 -37.83 8.80 12.51
CA GLU A 291 -36.82 9.07 13.55
C GLU A 291 -35.40 9.12 12.97
N TYR A 292 -35.07 8.23 12.04
CA TYR A 292 -33.78 8.22 11.34
C TYR A 292 -33.59 9.46 10.44
N LEU A 293 -34.63 9.89 9.72
CA LEU A 293 -34.60 11.13 8.94
C LEU A 293 -34.57 12.39 9.83
N ALA A 294 -35.25 12.37 10.97
CA ALA A 294 -35.19 13.45 11.96
C ALA A 294 -33.78 13.59 12.56
N ALA A 295 -33.11 12.46 12.86
CA ALA A 295 -31.72 12.45 13.33
C ALA A 295 -30.71 12.95 12.28
N ILE A 296 -31.00 12.82 10.99
CA ILE A 296 -30.18 13.37 9.89
C ILE A 296 -30.41 14.88 9.73
N THR A 297 -31.63 15.37 9.98
CA THR A 297 -31.99 16.78 9.73
C THR A 297 -31.65 17.70 10.92
N ALA A 298 -31.68 17.18 12.14
CA ALA A 298 -31.51 17.99 13.36
C ALA A 298 -30.07 18.48 13.64
N SER A 299 -29.07 18.08 12.84
CA SER A 299 -27.68 18.53 13.01
C SER A 299 -27.26 19.61 12.00
N ALA A 300 -28.19 20.15 11.19
CA ALA A 300 -27.88 21.07 10.08
C ALA A 300 -28.36 22.52 10.27
N GLU A 301 -28.66 22.98 11.49
CA GLU A 301 -28.91 24.40 11.75
C GLU A 301 -27.87 24.96 12.74
N PRO A 302 -26.88 25.76 12.28
CA PRO A 302 -26.18 26.69 13.16
C PRO A 302 -27.11 27.90 13.40
N GLY A 303 -27.37 28.18 14.67
CA GLY A 303 -28.25 29.24 15.13
C GLY A 303 -27.92 30.59 14.50
N GLY A 304 -28.92 31.17 13.82
CA GLY A 304 -28.99 32.61 13.60
C GLY A 304 -29.26 33.28 14.94
N VAL A 305 -28.25 33.94 15.49
CA VAL A 305 -28.42 34.84 16.63
C VAL A 305 -28.66 36.25 16.06
N SER A 306 -29.81 36.78 16.49
CA SER A 306 -30.27 38.16 16.30
C SER A 306 -29.43 39.16 17.10
#